data_AF-A0A6C0J2F7-F1
#
_entry.id   AF-A0A6C0J2F7-F1
#
_cell.length_a   1.000
_cell.length_b   1.000
_cell.length_c   1.000
_cell.angle_alpha   90.00
_cell.angle_beta   90.00
_cell.angle_gamma   90.00
#
_symmetry.space_group_name_H-M   'P 1'
#
loop_
_entity.id
_entity.type
_entity.pdbx_description
1 polymer ?
#
loop_
_entity_poly.entity_id
_entity_poly.type
_entity_poly.pdbx_seq_one_letter_code
_entity_poly.pdbx_strand_id
1 'polypeptide(L)'
;MDPNINSQNTKNIKSDNNVLDIDKYIEEKIEKKINSLLETLPDKDVKPNIPVYNFTVLELYKKTIQTIIDIINEITELYTNDKEITMKKIYEIALIEDRKIFVGILLVFLSFIVFFIDGLYI
;
A
#
# COMPACT_ATOMS: atom_id res chain seq x y z
N MET A 1 -54.09 19.82 -35.64
CA MET A 1 -52.72 20.14 -35.21
C MET A 1 -52.38 19.17 -34.10
N ASP A 2 -51.45 18.28 -34.40
CA ASP A 2 -50.92 17.12 -33.65
C ASP A 2 -50.34 17.46 -32.26
N PRO A 3 -49.80 16.49 -31.47
CA PRO A 3 -49.91 15.01 -31.48
C PRO A 3 -50.36 14.43 -30.09
N ASN A 4 -50.91 13.20 -29.96
CA ASN A 4 -50.23 11.87 -29.86
C ASN A 4 -49.26 11.80 -28.64
N ILE A 5 -49.20 10.81 -27.73
CA ILE A 5 -49.16 9.35 -27.92
C ILE A 5 -49.54 8.61 -26.62
N ASN A 6 -50.44 7.64 -26.79
CA ASN A 6 -50.59 6.33 -26.14
C ASN A 6 -49.48 5.84 -25.18
N SER A 7 -49.84 5.32 -23.99
CA SER A 7 -49.25 4.09 -23.43
C SER A 7 -49.80 3.82 -22.03
N GLN A 8 -50.84 2.97 -21.95
CA GLN A 8 -50.98 2.08 -20.80
C GLN A 8 -51.33 0.69 -21.34
N ASN A 9 -50.30 -0.06 -21.70
CA ASN A 9 -50.42 -1.51 -21.82
C ASN A 9 -49.65 -2.14 -20.66
N THR A 10 -50.42 -2.51 -19.65
CA THR A 10 -50.08 -3.25 -18.45
C THR A 10 -49.43 -4.57 -18.84
N LYS A 11 -48.10 -4.67 -18.67
CA LYS A 11 -47.42 -5.97 -18.68
C LYS A 11 -47.25 -6.44 -17.24
N ASN A 12 -48.15 -7.35 -16.89
CA ASN A 12 -48.18 -8.18 -15.70
C ASN A 12 -46.80 -8.84 -15.47
N ILE A 13 -46.07 -8.44 -14.43
CA ILE A 13 -44.90 -9.17 -13.94
C ILE A 13 -45.32 -9.78 -12.60
N LYS A 14 -45.60 -11.09 -12.63
CA LYS A 14 -45.65 -11.92 -11.43
C LYS A 14 -44.35 -11.67 -10.67
N SER A 15 -44.44 -11.01 -9.52
CA SER A 15 -43.34 -10.87 -8.57
C SER A 15 -42.97 -12.28 -8.12
N ASP A 16 -41.83 -12.73 -8.61
CA ASP A 16 -41.27 -14.05 -8.34
C ASP A 16 -40.78 -14.03 -6.89
N ASN A 17 -41.44 -14.79 -6.01
CA ASN A 17 -41.16 -14.84 -4.56
C ASN A 17 -39.68 -15.12 -4.26
N ASN A 18 -38.94 -15.69 -5.21
CA ASN A 18 -37.49 -15.90 -5.17
C ASN A 18 -36.67 -14.61 -5.12
N VAL A 19 -37.15 -13.50 -5.68
CA VAL A 19 -36.44 -12.21 -5.69
C VAL A 19 -36.48 -11.55 -4.31
N LEU A 20 -37.62 -11.63 -3.61
CA LEU A 20 -37.78 -11.12 -2.24
C LEU A 20 -36.84 -11.83 -1.24
N ASP A 21 -36.59 -13.13 -1.43
CA ASP A 21 -35.67 -13.90 -0.59
C ASP A 21 -34.20 -13.57 -0.87
N ILE A 22 -33.85 -13.25 -2.12
CA ILE A 22 -32.51 -12.82 -2.50
C ILE A 22 -32.21 -11.43 -1.92
N ASP A 23 -33.15 -10.50 -2.03
CA ASP A 23 -33.00 -9.15 -1.48
C ASP A 23 -32.80 -9.20 0.04
N LYS A 24 -33.64 -10.00 0.72
CA LYS A 24 -33.52 -10.23 2.16
C LYS A 24 -32.19 -10.89 2.54
N TYR A 25 -31.71 -11.83 1.73
CA TYR A 25 -30.41 -12.48 1.96
C TYR A 25 -29.23 -11.52 1.77
N ILE A 26 -29.29 -10.65 0.75
CA ILE A 26 -28.27 -9.62 0.49
C ILE A 26 -28.23 -8.63 1.65
N GLU A 27 -29.38 -8.14 2.10
CA GLU A 27 -29.48 -7.22 3.24
C GLU A 27 -28.95 -7.87 4.54
N GLU A 28 -29.41 -9.08 4.88
CA GLU A 28 -29.03 -9.72 6.13
C GLU A 28 -27.56 -10.17 6.16
N LYS A 29 -27.00 -10.63 5.04
CA LYS A 29 -25.66 -11.25 5.02
C LYS A 29 -24.57 -10.35 4.48
N ILE A 30 -24.87 -9.55 3.46
CA ILE A 30 -23.86 -8.74 2.77
C ILE A 30 -23.76 -7.39 3.44
N GLU A 31 -24.87 -6.67 3.63
CA GLU A 31 -24.83 -5.34 4.23
C GLU A 31 -24.34 -5.37 5.67
N LYS A 32 -24.84 -6.28 6.51
CA LYS A 32 -24.35 -6.41 7.90
C LYS A 32 -22.86 -6.71 7.97
N LYS A 33 -22.34 -7.51 7.03
CA LYS A 33 -20.92 -7.87 6.99
C LYS A 33 -20.07 -6.72 6.47
N ILE A 34 -20.57 -5.94 5.51
CA ILE A 34 -19.93 -4.71 5.04
C ILE A 34 -19.92 -3.65 6.16
N ASN A 35 -21.04 -3.44 6.85
CA ASN A 35 -21.14 -2.48 7.95
C ASN A 35 -20.25 -2.87 9.13
N SER A 36 -20.22 -4.16 9.50
CA SER A 36 -19.30 -4.65 10.52
C SER A 36 -17.83 -4.45 10.12
N LEU A 37 -17.49 -4.66 8.85
CA LEU A 37 -16.13 -4.41 8.36
C LEU A 37 -15.80 -2.91 8.38
N LEU A 38 -16.74 -2.05 7.98
CA LEU A 38 -16.60 -0.60 8.05
C LEU A 38 -16.46 -0.09 9.48
N GLU A 39 -17.18 -0.65 10.44
CA GLU A 39 -17.08 -0.31 11.87
C GLU A 39 -15.76 -0.81 12.49
N THR A 40 -15.20 -1.91 11.98
CA THR A 40 -13.88 -2.41 12.44
C THR A 40 -12.70 -1.74 11.76
N LEU A 41 -12.93 -0.95 10.72
CA LEU A 41 -11.88 -0.17 10.08
C LEU A 41 -11.71 1.13 10.88
N PRO A 42 -10.49 1.44 11.37
CA PRO A 42 -10.25 2.64 12.13
C PRO A 42 -10.55 3.90 11.30
N ASP A 43 -11.23 4.88 11.92
CA ASP A 43 -11.45 6.19 11.34
C ASP A 43 -10.11 6.80 10.89
N LYS A 44 -10.17 7.46 9.73
CA LYS A 44 -9.00 7.94 8.98
C LYS A 44 -7.99 8.74 9.82
N ASP A 45 -6.73 8.53 9.45
CA ASP A 45 -5.60 9.47 9.55
C ASP A 45 -4.91 9.66 10.90
N VAL A 46 -4.50 8.55 11.51
CA VAL A 46 -3.19 8.53 12.16
C VAL A 46 -2.44 7.35 11.56
N LYS A 47 -1.44 7.59 10.69
CA LYS A 47 -0.47 6.52 10.36
C LYS A 47 0.11 6.10 11.71
N PRO A 48 -0.19 4.90 12.23
CA PRO A 48 0.44 4.48 13.46
C PRO A 48 1.92 4.46 13.15
N ASN A 49 2.76 4.98 14.06
CA ASN A 49 4.17 4.65 14.02
C ASN A 49 4.27 3.16 14.36
N ILE A 50 4.01 2.31 13.35
CA ILE A 50 4.03 0.87 13.47
C ILE A 50 5.51 0.54 13.70
N PRO A 51 5.87 0.04 14.89
CA PRO A 51 7.24 -0.26 15.17
C PRO A 51 7.72 -1.35 14.23
N VAL A 52 9.01 -1.31 13.87
CA VAL A 52 9.57 -2.13 12.79
C VAL A 52 9.37 -3.63 13.01
N TYR A 53 9.28 -4.07 14.27
CA TYR A 53 9.03 -5.47 14.64
C TYR A 53 7.61 -5.97 14.32
N ASN A 54 6.67 -5.07 14.02
CA ASN A 54 5.32 -5.41 13.59
C ASN A 54 5.20 -5.50 12.06
N PHE A 55 6.26 -5.23 11.31
CA PHE A 55 6.21 -5.35 9.86
C PHE A 55 6.20 -6.82 9.41
N THR A 56 5.31 -7.10 8.47
CA THR A 56 5.37 -8.33 7.69
C THR A 56 6.63 -8.32 6.80
N VAL A 57 7.08 -9.50 6.38
CA VAL A 57 8.22 -9.63 5.44
C VAL A 57 8.01 -8.80 4.17
N LEU A 58 6.77 -8.75 3.68
CA LEU A 58 6.41 -7.97 2.50
C LEU A 58 6.57 -6.46 2.73
N GLU A 59 6.16 -5.96 3.89
CA GLU A 59 6.31 -4.54 4.25
C GLU A 59 7.77 -4.17 4.46
N LEU A 60 8.54 -5.06 5.09
CA LEU A 60 9.97 -4.88 5.29
C LEU A 60 10.69 -4.75 3.94
N TYR A 61 10.38 -5.64 3.00
CA TYR A 61 10.90 -5.58 1.64
C TYR A 61 10.52 -4.27 0.95
N LYS A 62 9.22 -3.90 0.94
CA LYS A 62 8.75 -2.66 0.32
C LYS A 62 9.45 -1.43 0.89
N LYS A 63 9.56 -1.33 2.22
CA LYS A 63 10.22 -0.19 2.89
C LYS A 63 11.72 -0.16 2.65
N THR A 64 12.37 -1.32 2.55
CA THR A 64 13.80 -1.40 2.22
C THR A 64 14.06 -0.92 0.79
N ILE A 65 13.26 -1.37 -0.18
CA ILE A 65 13.36 -0.89 -1.56
C ILE A 65 13.06 0.61 -1.66
N GLN A 66 12.03 1.09 -0.96
CA GLN A 66 11.72 2.52 -0.91
C GLN A 66 12.91 3.33 -0.36
N THR A 67 13.53 2.84 0.72
CA THR A 67 14.71 3.49 1.31
C THR A 67 15.87 3.59 0.32
N ILE A 68 16.10 2.56 -0.50
CA ILE A 68 17.13 2.60 -1.55
C ILE A 68 16.81 3.68 -2.59
N ILE A 69 15.55 3.74 -3.05
CA ILE A 69 15.11 4.74 -4.03
C ILE A 69 15.28 6.16 -3.48
N ASP A 70 14.84 6.38 -2.23
CA ASP A 70 14.94 7.68 -1.58
C ASP A 70 16.41 8.14 -1.47
N ILE A 71 17.31 7.24 -1.02
CA ILE A 71 18.74 7.53 -0.92
C ILE A 71 19.32 7.88 -2.30
N ILE A 72 19.00 7.12 -3.34
CA ILE A 72 19.48 7.40 -4.70
C ILE A 72 18.99 8.77 -5.17
N ASN A 73 17.71 9.08 -4.98
CA ASN A 73 17.14 10.34 -5.40
C ASN A 73 17.77 11.53 -4.68
N GLU A 74 17.91 11.44 -3.35
CA GLU A 74 18.50 12.50 -2.54
C GLU A 74 19.99 12.69 -2.83
N ILE A 75 20.75 11.61 -3.07
CA ILE A 75 22.15 11.72 -3.51
C ILE A 75 22.22 12.36 -4.91
N THR A 76 21.31 12.00 -5.81
CA THR A 76 21.26 12.56 -7.17
C THR A 76 20.92 14.04 -7.13
N GLU A 77 19.96 14.43 -6.29
CA GLU A 77 19.60 15.82 -6.04
C GLU A 77 20.76 16.61 -5.44
N LEU A 78 21.44 16.03 -4.43
CA LEU A 78 22.63 16.62 -3.83
C LEU A 78 23.74 16.81 -4.86
N TYR A 79 23.97 15.83 -5.73
CA TYR A 79 24.97 15.91 -6.79
C TYR A 79 24.64 16.97 -7.84
N THR A 80 23.36 17.21 -8.09
CA THR A 80 22.89 18.15 -9.11
C THR A 80 22.86 19.60 -8.61
N ASN A 81 22.50 19.81 -7.34
CA ASN A 81 22.19 21.14 -6.80
C ASN A 81 23.29 21.74 -5.91
N ASP A 82 24.13 20.92 -5.28
CA ASP A 82 25.18 21.41 -4.39
C ASP A 82 26.55 21.44 -5.08
N LYS A 83 27.28 22.56 -4.93
CA LYS A 83 28.64 22.72 -5.47
C LYS A 83 29.69 21.90 -4.70
N GLU A 84 29.40 21.54 -3.47
CA GLU A 84 30.29 20.76 -2.60
C GLU A 84 29.54 19.59 -1.98
N ILE A 85 29.91 18.39 -2.45
CA ILE A 85 29.40 17.13 -1.93
C ILE A 85 30.34 16.68 -0.82
N THR A 86 29.89 16.85 0.43
CA THR A 86 30.63 16.39 1.60
C THR A 86 30.11 15.01 2.03
N MET A 87 31.02 14.10 2.37
CA MET A 87 30.67 12.76 2.90
C MET A 87 29.67 12.81 4.07
N LYS A 88 29.75 13.86 4.89
CA LYS A 88 28.79 14.12 5.97
C LYS A 88 27.34 14.18 5.48
N LYS A 89 27.08 14.88 4.36
CA LYS A 89 25.73 15.02 3.79
C LYS A 89 25.21 13.68 3.24
N ILE A 90 26.10 12.89 2.63
CA ILE A 90 25.77 11.54 2.15
C ILE A 90 25.38 10.63 3.32
N TYR A 91 26.15 10.68 4.42
CA TYR A 91 25.82 9.92 5.63
C TYR A 91 24.51 10.37 6.26
N GLU A 92 24.23 11.67 6.26
CA GLU A 92 22.98 12.23 6.77
C GLU A 92 21.77 11.69 5.99
N ILE A 93 21.82 11.73 4.65
CA ILE A 93 20.79 11.17 3.76
C ILE A 93 20.55 9.67 4.04
N ALA A 94 21.62 8.90 4.19
CA ALA A 94 21.53 7.47 4.42
C ALA A 94 21.10 7.09 5.85
N LEU A 95 21.40 7.91 6.87
CA LEU A 95 21.20 7.60 8.29
C LEU A 95 20.11 8.44 8.97
N ILE A 96 19.19 9.04 8.20
CA ILE A 96 17.94 9.60 8.74
C ILE A 96 17.25 8.55 9.61
N GLU A 97 16.67 9.00 10.73
CA GLU A 97 16.19 8.17 11.85
C GLU A 97 15.26 7.03 11.40
N ASP A 98 14.33 7.32 10.49
CA ASP A 98 13.37 6.35 9.95
C ASP A 98 13.99 5.32 8.99
N ARG A 99 15.15 5.63 8.41
CA ARG A 99 15.81 4.82 7.36
C ARG A 99 16.88 3.89 7.91
N LYS A 100 17.46 4.25 9.06
CA LYS A 100 18.63 3.59 9.64
C LYS A 100 18.49 2.06 9.74
N ILE A 101 17.32 1.59 10.14
CA ILE A 101 17.05 0.15 10.28
C ILE A 101 17.05 -0.57 8.92
N PHE A 102 16.47 0.04 7.88
CA PHE A 102 16.39 -0.53 6.54
C PHE A 102 17.76 -0.52 5.85
N VAL A 103 18.56 0.52 6.10
CA VAL A 103 19.97 0.55 5.67
C VAL A 103 20.78 -0.53 6.37
N GLY A 104 20.54 -0.76 7.67
CA GLY A 104 21.15 -1.88 8.39
C GLY A 104 20.80 -3.24 7.78
N ILE A 105 19.53 -3.48 7.46
CA ILE A 105 19.07 -4.69 6.78
C ILE A 105 19.77 -4.85 5.43
N LEU A 106 19.85 -3.78 4.64
CA LEU A 106 20.52 -3.79 3.35
C LEU A 106 22.00 -4.19 3.47
N LEU A 107 22.71 -3.66 4.47
CA LEU A 107 24.12 -3.98 4.70
C LEU A 107 24.33 -5.44 5.12
N VAL A 108 23.42 -6.02 5.92
CA VAL A 108 23.47 -7.45 6.25
C VAL A 108 23.29 -8.31 5.00
N PHE A 109 22.31 -7.98 4.15
CA PHE A 109 22.14 -8.68 2.88
C PHE A 109 23.34 -8.52 1.96
N LEU A 110 23.89 -7.31 1.85
CA LEU A 110 25.08 -7.05 1.04
C LEU A 110 26.30 -7.83 1.54
N SER A 111 26.45 -7.96 2.86
CA SER A 111 27.49 -8.79 3.46
C SER A 111 27.36 -10.26 3.05
N PHE A 112 26.14 -10.81 3.02
CA PHE A 112 25.95 -12.17 2.50
C PHE A 112 26.28 -12.26 1.01
N ILE A 113 25.86 -11.28 0.20
CA ILE A 113 26.18 -11.26 -1.24
C ILE A 113 27.70 -11.29 -1.43
N VAL A 114 28.43 -10.42 -0.74
CA VAL A 114 29.90 -10.37 -0.82
C VAL A 114 30.52 -11.69 -0.35
N PHE A 115 30.06 -12.25 0.76
CA PHE A 115 30.53 -13.54 1.28
C PHE A 115 30.34 -14.69 0.26
N PHE A 116 29.19 -14.76 -0.39
CA PHE A 116 28.92 -15.78 -1.40
C PHE A 116 29.72 -15.55 -2.69
N ILE A 117 29.93 -14.30 -3.11
CA ILE A 117 30.77 -13.98 -4.27
C ILE A 117 32.21 -14.39 -4.01
N ASP A 118 32.77 -14.03 -2.85
CA ASP A 118 34.17 -14.36 -2.50
C ASP A 118 34.35 -15.89 -2.36
N GLY A 119 33.35 -16.58 -1.80
CA GLY A 119 33.33 -18.04 -1.73
C GLY A 119 33.23 -18.76 -3.07
N LEU A 120 32.86 -18.10 -4.18
CA LEU A 120 32.84 -18.69 -5.53
C LEU A 120 34.20 -18.71 -6.22
N TYR A 121 35.16 -17.90 -5.75
CA TYR A 121 36.51 -17.80 -6.34
C TYR A 121 37.57 -18.61 -5.56
N ILE A 122 37.13 -19.45 -4.61
CA ILE A 122 37.90 -20.47 -3.88
C ILE A 122 37.59 -21.85 -4.46
#